data_AF-X1TPQ1-F1
#
_entry.id   AF-X1TPQ1-F1
#
_cell.length_a   1.000
_cell.length_b   1.000
_cell.length_c   1.000
_cell.angle_alpha   90.00
_cell.angle_beta   90.00
_cell.angle_gamma   90.00
#
_symmetry.space_group_name_H-M   'P 1'
#
loop_
_entity.id
_entity.type
_entity.pdbx_description
1 polymer ?
#
loop_
_entity_poly.entity_id
_entity_poly.type
_entity_poly.pdbx_seq_one_letter_code
_entity_poly.pdbx_strand_id
1 'polypeptide(L)'
;DGVSYARVHIVSSEQTVFTSEAGKTTASVVLQLKPGYRPSSLNIAAITHLVSGSIEGLSSENVTVVDSRGRLLTSDSDSIMTSGAGTVQDYRERVEQNLANKAEEMLTTVLGPGRAIVRVSAVIDMNSVSTVTETYNPTGKVMTKEEILSDSETEAGTVLAEGEPAVPGSKKTTENISTEYEVGKSVKQEVILPGQITSLKVAAFVDLTPADANEASAGTEAAKIMQVADV
;
A
#
# COMPACT_ATOMS: atom_id res chain seq x y z
N ASP A 1 25.08 -6.88 -16.12
CA ASP A 1 26.41 -6.33 -16.44
C ASP A 1 26.93 -5.53 -15.25
N GLY A 2 28.23 -5.54 -14.95
CA GLY A 2 28.83 -4.84 -13.80
C GLY A 2 29.19 -5.68 -12.56
N VAL A 3 28.78 -6.95 -12.51
CA VAL A 3 29.23 -7.92 -11.50
C VAL A 3 30.50 -8.60 -12.01
N SER A 4 31.59 -8.53 -11.23
CA SER A 4 32.87 -9.18 -11.54
C SER A 4 32.94 -10.59 -10.97
N TYR A 5 32.39 -10.81 -9.78
CA TYR A 5 32.36 -12.11 -9.13
C TYR A 5 31.14 -12.17 -8.21
N ALA A 6 30.60 -13.37 -8.01
CA ALA A 6 29.49 -13.62 -7.10
C ALA A 6 29.75 -14.91 -6.32
N ARG A 7 29.41 -14.89 -5.03
CA ARG A 7 29.44 -16.07 -4.15
C ARG A 7 28.09 -16.20 -3.47
N VAL A 8 27.53 -17.40 -3.47
CA VAL A 8 26.24 -17.69 -2.86
C VAL A 8 26.44 -18.72 -1.76
N HIS A 9 25.97 -18.40 -0.56
CA HIS A 9 25.88 -19.31 0.57
C HIS A 9 24.41 -19.67 0.77
N ILE A 10 24.11 -20.97 0.78
CA ILE A 10 22.74 -21.47 0.91
C ILE A 10 22.71 -22.36 2.15
N VAL A 11 21.71 -22.13 2.99
CA VAL A 11 21.40 -23.00 4.13
C VAL A 11 20.06 -23.64 3.82
N SER A 12 20.10 -24.90 3.38
CA SER A 12 18.91 -25.69 3.10
C SER A 12 18.48 -26.42 4.37
N SER A 13 17.19 -26.34 4.69
CA SER A 13 16.60 -27.23 5.68
C SER A 13 16.11 -28.50 4.99
N GLU A 14 16.59 -29.66 5.43
CA GLU A 14 16.05 -30.93 4.95
C GLU A 14 14.69 -31.19 5.60
N GLN A 15 13.67 -31.43 4.78
CA GLN A 15 12.39 -31.95 5.28
C GLN A 15 12.58 -33.44 5.59
N THR A 16 12.52 -33.79 6.88
CA THR A 16 12.46 -35.19 7.29
C THR A 16 11.00 -35.61 7.46
N VAL A 17 10.70 -36.88 7.18
CA VAL A 17 9.35 -37.48 7.30
C VAL A 17 8.75 -37.42 8.72
N PHE A 18 9.53 -36.96 9.69
CA PHE A 18 9.20 -36.94 11.12
C PHE A 18 9.09 -35.53 11.71
N THR A 19 9.36 -34.47 10.92
CA THR A 19 9.28 -33.08 11.38
C THR A 19 8.10 -32.38 10.71
N SER A 20 7.15 -31.92 11.52
CA SER A 20 5.98 -31.14 11.05
C SER A 20 6.31 -29.69 10.68
N GLU A 21 7.52 -29.22 11.02
CA GLU A 21 7.95 -27.84 10.81
C GLU A 21 9.10 -27.82 9.80
N ALA A 22 8.78 -27.56 8.52
CA ALA A 22 9.78 -27.35 7.50
C ALA A 22 10.65 -26.14 7.89
N GLY A 23 11.93 -26.36 8.19
CA GLY A 23 12.84 -25.27 8.50
C GLY A 23 12.96 -24.30 7.33
N LYS A 24 13.17 -23.02 7.64
CA LYS A 24 13.28 -21.97 6.62
C LYS A 24 14.60 -22.08 5.88
N THR A 25 14.54 -22.29 4.57
CA THR A 25 15.72 -22.18 3.70
C THR A 25 16.14 -20.72 3.60
N THR A 26 17.43 -20.43 3.77
CA THR A 26 17.97 -19.06 3.70
C THR A 26 19.17 -19.01 2.74
N ALA A 27 19.40 -17.84 2.15
CA ALA A 27 20.54 -17.64 1.26
C ALA A 27 21.19 -16.26 1.44
N SER A 28 22.51 -16.21 1.30
CA SER A 28 23.31 -14.99 1.27
C SER A 28 24.13 -14.90 -0.01
N VAL A 29 24.00 -13.79 -0.73
CA VAL A 29 24.68 -13.54 -1.99
C VAL A 29 25.68 -12.39 -1.80
N VAL A 30 26.96 -12.69 -1.94
CA VAL A 30 28.04 -11.71 -1.92
C VAL A 30 28.41 -11.36 -3.36
N LEU A 31 28.27 -10.09 -3.73
CA LEU A 31 28.60 -9.56 -5.04
C LEU A 31 29.88 -8.73 -4.98
N GLN A 32 30.82 -9.03 -5.87
CA GLN A 32 31.95 -8.18 -6.16
C GLN A 32 31.66 -7.38 -7.43
N LEU A 33 31.48 -6.08 -7.26
CA LEU A 33 31.11 -5.16 -8.34
C LEU A 33 32.36 -4.53 -8.96
N LYS A 34 32.27 -4.17 -10.25
CA LYS A 34 33.32 -3.38 -10.90
C LYS A 34 33.44 -1.99 -10.22
N PRO A 35 34.64 -1.39 -10.17
CA PRO A 35 34.82 -0.04 -9.61
C PRO A 35 33.87 0.97 -10.25
N GLY A 36 33.22 1.81 -9.43
CA GLY A 36 32.25 2.80 -9.90
C GLY A 36 30.86 2.26 -10.28
N TYR A 37 30.68 0.94 -10.40
CA TYR A 37 29.38 0.36 -10.71
C TYR A 37 28.49 0.29 -9.46
N ARG A 38 27.24 0.75 -9.59
CA ARG A 38 26.19 0.61 -8.58
C ARG A 38 25.00 -0.13 -9.18
N PRO A 39 24.61 -1.31 -8.66
CA PRO A 39 23.43 -2.01 -9.13
C PRO A 39 22.18 -1.19 -8.81
N SER A 40 21.23 -1.16 -9.74
CA SER A 40 19.91 -0.58 -9.50
C SER A 40 19.08 -1.49 -8.59
N SER A 41 18.06 -0.94 -7.94
CA SER A 41 17.09 -1.72 -7.15
C SER A 41 16.44 -2.83 -7.98
N LEU A 42 16.16 -2.56 -9.26
CA LEU A 42 15.64 -3.55 -10.21
C LEU A 42 16.62 -4.72 -10.42
N ASN A 43 17.92 -4.44 -10.55
CA ASN A 43 18.93 -5.48 -10.72
C ASN A 43 19.05 -6.34 -9.46
N ILE A 44 18.97 -5.73 -8.26
CA ILE A 44 18.97 -6.48 -7.00
C ILE A 44 17.73 -7.35 -6.89
N ALA A 45 16.54 -6.80 -7.16
CA ALA A 45 15.29 -7.57 -7.14
C ALA A 45 15.32 -8.76 -8.11
N ALA A 46 15.86 -8.56 -9.32
CA ALA A 46 16.02 -9.64 -10.29
C ALA A 46 16.95 -10.76 -9.77
N ILE A 47 18.07 -10.40 -9.14
CA ILE A 47 18.99 -11.38 -8.52
C ILE A 47 18.28 -12.13 -7.38
N THR A 48 17.58 -11.43 -6.50
CA THR A 48 16.83 -12.01 -5.38
C THR A 48 15.81 -13.03 -5.87
N HIS A 49 14.96 -12.64 -6.84
CA HIS A 49 13.94 -13.53 -7.39
C HIS A 49 14.50 -14.71 -8.18
N LEU A 50 15.63 -14.52 -8.86
CA LEU A 50 16.31 -15.60 -9.56
C LEU A 50 16.81 -16.65 -8.56
N VAL A 51 17.44 -16.21 -7.46
CA VAL A 51 17.97 -17.12 -6.43
C VAL A 51 16.83 -17.81 -5.69
N SER A 52 15.80 -17.09 -5.26
CA SER A 52 14.65 -17.67 -4.56
C SER A 52 13.90 -18.68 -5.43
N GLY A 53 13.71 -18.38 -6.72
CA GLY A 53 13.04 -19.31 -7.65
C GLY A 53 13.88 -20.55 -8.01
N SER A 54 15.19 -20.53 -7.74
CA SER A 54 16.09 -21.64 -8.07
C SER A 54 16.18 -22.69 -6.95
N ILE A 55 15.67 -22.39 -5.75
CA ILE A 55 15.84 -23.23 -4.57
C ILE A 55 14.46 -23.47 -3.93
N GLU A 56 14.15 -24.74 -3.71
CA GLU A 56 12.89 -25.12 -3.09
C GLU A 56 12.81 -24.62 -1.64
N GLY A 57 11.66 -24.06 -1.27
CA GLY A 57 11.41 -23.54 0.08
C GLY A 57 12.17 -22.25 0.43
N LEU A 58 12.84 -21.62 -0.52
CA LEU A 58 13.49 -20.30 -0.33
C LEU A 58 12.56 -19.18 -0.79
N SER A 59 12.02 -18.40 0.16
CA SER A 59 11.29 -17.17 -0.16
C SER A 59 12.25 -16.01 -0.43
N SER A 60 11.82 -15.03 -1.24
CA SER A 60 12.64 -13.87 -1.60
C SER A 60 13.01 -12.97 -0.41
N GLU A 61 12.21 -13.00 0.66
CA GLU A 61 12.49 -12.30 1.93
C GLU A 61 13.69 -12.91 2.68
N ASN A 62 13.97 -14.21 2.47
CA ASN A 62 15.05 -14.95 3.12
C ASN A 62 16.36 -14.93 2.30
N VAL A 63 16.46 -14.04 1.31
CA VAL A 63 17.65 -13.86 0.47
C VAL A 63 18.27 -12.50 0.76
N THR A 64 19.49 -12.50 1.28
CA THR A 64 20.24 -11.27 1.56
C THR A 64 21.33 -11.06 0.52
N VAL A 65 21.39 -9.89 -0.10
CA VAL A 65 22.43 -9.53 -1.07
C VAL A 65 23.35 -8.47 -0.48
N VAL A 66 24.66 -8.70 -0.52
CA VAL A 66 25.69 -7.81 0.03
C VAL A 66 26.80 -7.54 -0.99
N ASP A 67 27.39 -6.33 -0.95
CA ASP A 67 28.61 -5.98 -1.69
C ASP A 67 29.85 -6.52 -0.94
N SER A 68 30.92 -6.80 -1.68
CA SER A 68 32.28 -7.10 -1.21
C SER A 68 32.83 -6.15 -0.12
N ARG A 69 32.26 -4.94 0.00
CA ARG A 69 32.58 -3.93 1.04
C ARG A 69 31.67 -4.00 2.27
N GLY A 70 30.87 -5.07 2.43
CA GLY A 70 29.95 -5.25 3.55
C GLY A 70 28.70 -4.36 3.50
N ARG A 71 28.40 -3.74 2.35
CA ARG A 71 27.18 -2.94 2.18
C ARG A 71 26.03 -3.86 1.80
N LEU A 72 24.99 -3.88 2.62
CA LEU A 72 23.72 -4.52 2.30
C LEU A 72 23.11 -3.83 1.07
N LEU A 73 22.77 -4.63 0.05
CA LEU A 73 22.17 -4.16 -1.20
C LEU A 73 20.68 -4.50 -1.29
N THR A 74 20.26 -5.59 -0.62
CA THR A 74 18.85 -5.85 -0.35
C THR A 74 18.37 -4.86 0.69
N SER A 75 17.39 -4.02 0.36
CA SER A 75 16.63 -3.31 1.38
C SER A 75 15.92 -4.35 2.23
N ASP A 76 16.29 -4.46 3.49
CA ASP A 76 15.55 -5.26 4.46
C ASP A 76 14.15 -4.65 4.57
N SER A 77 13.21 -5.21 3.83
CA SER A 77 11.81 -4.79 3.86
C SER A 77 11.16 -5.09 5.22
N ASP A 78 11.85 -5.82 6.11
CA ASP A 78 11.25 -6.41 7.30
C ASP A 78 11.67 -5.76 8.63
N SER A 79 12.54 -4.74 8.62
CA SER A 79 12.68 -3.89 9.81
C SER A 79 11.54 -2.88 9.83
N ILE A 80 10.36 -3.27 10.32
CA ILE A 80 9.14 -2.45 10.45
C ILE A 80 9.41 -1.02 11.01
N MET A 81 10.48 -0.82 11.78
CA MET A 81 10.93 0.52 12.24
C MET A 81 11.70 1.36 11.20
N THR A 82 12.44 0.75 10.27
CA THR A 82 13.17 1.44 9.17
C THR A 82 12.37 1.45 7.87
N SER A 83 11.53 0.42 7.62
CA SER A 83 10.69 0.31 6.43
C SER A 83 9.67 1.46 6.36
N GLY A 84 9.09 1.88 7.49
CA GLY A 84 8.20 3.03 7.54
C GLY A 84 8.94 4.34 7.27
N ALA A 85 9.96 4.66 8.05
CA ALA A 85 10.64 5.95 7.94
C ALA A 85 11.42 6.13 6.62
N GLY A 86 12.09 5.08 6.14
CA GLY A 86 12.83 5.09 4.88
C GLY A 86 11.92 5.20 3.66
N THR A 87 10.83 4.42 3.60
CA THR A 87 9.87 4.52 2.47
C THR A 87 9.10 5.83 2.47
N VAL A 88 8.76 6.37 3.64
CA VAL A 88 8.11 7.69 3.77
C VAL A 88 9.05 8.79 3.30
N GLN A 89 10.32 8.75 3.70
CA GLN A 89 11.32 9.71 3.27
C GLN A 89 11.59 9.61 1.75
N ASP A 90 11.74 8.40 1.22
CA ASP A 90 11.92 8.15 -0.22
C ASP A 90 10.71 8.64 -1.02
N TYR A 91 9.48 8.37 -0.53
CA TYR A 91 8.25 8.84 -1.17
C TYR A 91 8.17 10.36 -1.15
N ARG A 92 8.51 10.98 -0.02
CA ARG A 92 8.57 12.44 0.13
C ARG A 92 9.57 13.07 -0.83
N GLU A 93 10.79 12.54 -0.89
CA GLU A 93 11.83 13.02 -1.81
C GLU A 93 11.41 12.89 -3.27
N ARG A 94 10.76 11.78 -3.65
CA ARG A 94 10.22 11.58 -5.00
C ARG A 94 9.14 12.62 -5.34
N VAL A 95 8.23 12.89 -4.42
CA VAL A 95 7.17 13.90 -4.61
C VAL A 95 7.77 15.30 -4.71
N GLU A 96 8.69 15.65 -3.81
CA GLU A 96 9.40 16.93 -3.80
C GLU A 96 10.18 17.14 -5.10
N GLN A 97 10.93 16.14 -5.55
CA GLN A 97 11.70 16.20 -6.79
C GLN A 97 10.80 16.27 -8.02
N ASN A 98 9.70 15.50 -8.06
CA ASN A 98 8.75 15.56 -9.19
C ASN A 98 8.10 16.94 -9.31
N LEU A 99 7.74 17.56 -8.19
CA LEU A 99 7.12 18.88 -8.21
C LEU A 99 8.13 19.99 -8.50
N ALA A 100 9.36 19.88 -7.99
CA ALA A 100 10.45 20.77 -8.33
C ALA A 100 10.74 20.75 -9.84
N ASN A 101 10.89 19.55 -10.43
CA ASN A 101 11.14 19.40 -11.87
C ASN A 101 10.02 20.02 -12.70
N LYS A 102 8.74 19.78 -12.35
CA LYS A 102 7.60 20.39 -13.04
C LYS A 102 7.63 21.91 -12.99
N ALA A 103 7.96 22.49 -11.84
CA ALA A 103 8.08 23.93 -11.70
C ALA A 103 9.26 24.50 -12.50
N GLU A 104 10.41 23.81 -12.50
CA GLU A 104 11.59 24.17 -13.30
C GLU A 104 11.32 24.08 -14.81
N GLU A 105 10.61 23.06 -15.29
CA GLU A 105 10.21 22.91 -16.70
C GLU A 105 9.32 24.08 -17.17
N MET A 106 8.36 24.49 -16.34
CA MET A 106 7.51 25.65 -16.62
C MET A 106 8.33 26.95 -16.70
N LEU A 107 9.25 27.16 -15.75
CA LEU A 107 10.10 28.36 -15.73
C LEU A 107 11.13 28.35 -16.86
N THR A 108 11.65 27.18 -17.24
CA THR A 108 12.59 27.00 -18.35
C THR A 108 12.00 27.44 -19.68
N THR A 109 10.70 27.22 -19.91
CA THR A 109 10.02 27.62 -21.15
C THR A 109 10.03 29.14 -21.36
N VAL A 110 10.05 29.92 -20.27
CA VAL A 110 10.00 31.39 -20.33
C VAL A 110 11.40 32.01 -20.21
N LEU A 111 12.23 31.48 -19.30
CA LEU A 111 13.51 32.07 -18.92
C LEU A 111 14.70 31.44 -19.68
N GLY A 112 14.55 30.24 -20.23
CA GLY A 112 15.64 29.44 -20.77
C GLY A 112 16.26 28.48 -19.74
N PRO A 113 17.07 27.52 -20.20
CA PRO A 113 17.64 26.48 -19.34
C PRO A 113 18.61 27.06 -18.31
N GLY A 114 18.59 26.54 -17.09
CA GLY A 114 19.56 26.87 -16.03
C GLY A 114 19.36 28.23 -15.35
N ARG A 115 18.29 28.96 -15.69
CA ARG A 115 18.03 30.32 -15.16
C ARG A 115 17.02 30.37 -14.02
N ALA A 116 16.47 29.23 -13.64
CA ALA A 116 15.60 29.08 -12.48
C ALA A 116 16.02 27.84 -11.68
N ILE A 117 16.02 27.98 -10.35
CA ILE A 117 16.20 26.86 -9.41
C ILE A 117 15.00 26.85 -8.48
N VAL A 118 14.29 25.72 -8.43
CA VAL A 118 13.11 25.56 -7.57
C VAL A 118 13.38 24.50 -6.51
N ARG A 119 13.07 24.83 -5.26
CA ARG A 119 13.10 23.91 -4.13
C ARG A 119 11.69 23.78 -3.57
N VAL A 120 11.24 22.54 -3.44
CA VAL A 120 9.94 22.19 -2.87
C VAL A 120 10.17 21.36 -1.62
N SER A 121 9.42 21.65 -0.57
CA SER A 121 9.32 20.78 0.60
C SER A 121 7.86 20.46 0.88
N ALA A 122 7.54 19.19 1.08
CA ALA A 122 6.19 18.70 1.31
C ALA A 122 6.06 18.05 2.69
N VAL A 123 4.96 18.31 3.37
CA VAL A 123 4.53 17.57 4.57
C VAL A 123 3.44 16.59 4.12
N ILE A 124 3.69 15.29 4.31
CA ILE A 124 2.81 14.21 3.85
C ILE A 124 2.27 13.47 5.06
N ASP A 125 0.95 13.28 5.10
CA ASP A 125 0.29 12.42 6.07
C ASP A 125 0.26 10.96 5.56
N MET A 126 0.88 10.08 6.33
CA MET A 126 0.98 8.65 6.08
C MET A 126 0.03 7.82 6.96
N ASN A 127 -0.92 8.48 7.63
CA ASN A 127 -1.94 7.78 8.41
C ASN A 127 -2.92 7.05 7.50
N SER A 128 -3.05 5.73 7.72
CA SER A 128 -4.07 4.89 7.10
C SER A 128 -5.21 4.69 8.10
N VAL A 129 -6.41 5.14 7.77
CA VAL A 129 -7.59 5.00 8.63
C VAL A 129 -8.62 4.13 7.92
N SER A 130 -8.99 3.00 8.54
CA SER A 130 -10.07 2.14 8.08
C SER A 130 -11.26 2.29 9.02
N THR A 131 -12.31 2.94 8.53
CA THR A 131 -13.54 3.15 9.28
C THR A 131 -14.61 2.17 8.80
N VAL A 132 -15.13 1.37 9.72
CA VAL A 132 -16.30 0.51 9.48
C VAL A 132 -17.48 1.14 10.21
N THR A 133 -18.41 1.71 9.45
CA THR A 133 -19.64 2.28 9.99
C THR A 133 -20.78 1.30 9.79
N GLU A 134 -21.34 0.81 10.89
CA GLU A 134 -22.56 0.02 10.90
C GLU A 134 -23.74 0.90 11.27
N THR A 135 -24.65 1.12 10.32
CA THR A 135 -25.87 1.89 10.55
C THR A 135 -27.06 0.93 10.61
N TYR A 136 -27.77 0.96 11.73
CA TYR A 136 -29.05 0.26 11.87
C TYR A 136 -30.19 1.19 11.49
N ASN A 137 -31.09 0.72 10.63
CA ASN A 137 -32.28 1.48 10.29
C ASN A 137 -33.51 0.95 11.07
N PRO A 138 -33.97 1.65 12.13
CA PRO A 138 -35.10 1.20 12.95
C PRO A 138 -36.47 1.43 12.31
N THR A 139 -36.57 2.09 11.14
CA THR A 139 -37.87 2.32 10.46
C THR A 139 -38.21 1.23 9.45
N GLY A 140 -37.24 0.43 9.00
CA GLY A 140 -37.43 -0.73 8.14
C GLY A 140 -37.54 -2.03 8.92
N LYS A 141 -38.35 -2.06 10.00
CA LYS A 141 -38.61 -3.29 10.76
C LYS A 141 -39.42 -4.24 9.87
N VAL A 142 -38.79 -5.30 9.39
CA VAL A 142 -39.50 -6.38 8.70
C VAL A 142 -39.80 -7.45 9.74
N MET A 143 -41.07 -7.82 9.83
CA MET A 143 -41.55 -8.89 10.70
C MET A 143 -41.07 -10.22 10.13
N THR A 144 -40.16 -10.90 10.82
CA THR A 144 -39.51 -12.13 10.30
C THR A 144 -40.13 -13.40 10.87
N LYS A 145 -40.69 -13.35 12.08
CA LYS A 145 -41.39 -14.48 12.68
C LYS A 145 -42.57 -13.99 13.52
N GLU A 146 -43.72 -14.61 13.30
CA GLU A 146 -44.91 -14.46 14.12
C GLU A 146 -45.25 -15.84 14.67
N GLU A 147 -45.33 -15.96 16.00
CA GLU A 147 -45.74 -17.19 16.67
C GLU A 147 -46.99 -16.88 17.49
N ILE A 148 -48.11 -17.44 17.04
CA ILE A 148 -49.42 -17.31 17.69
C ILE A 148 -49.71 -18.62 18.41
N LEU A 149 -49.65 -18.58 19.74
CA LEU A 149 -50.07 -19.69 20.59
C LEU A 149 -51.47 -19.37 21.10
N SER A 150 -52.46 -20.01 20.50
CA SER A 150 -53.86 -19.94 20.94
C SER A 150 -54.18 -21.19 21.75
N ASP A 151 -54.41 -21.01 23.05
CA ASP A 151 -54.89 -22.08 23.93
C ASP A 151 -56.36 -21.84 24.23
N SER A 152 -57.19 -22.85 23.96
CA SER A 152 -58.63 -22.79 24.16
C SER A 152 -59.04 -23.91 25.10
N GLU A 153 -59.28 -23.56 26.35
CA GLU A 153 -59.80 -24.50 27.34
C GLU A 153 -61.33 -24.38 27.34
N THR A 154 -62.00 -25.50 27.05
CA THR A 154 -63.46 -25.60 27.13
C THR A 154 -63.78 -26.43 28.37
N GLU A 155 -64.17 -25.76 29.46
CA GLU A 155 -64.68 -26.47 30.62
C GLU A 155 -66.06 -27.06 30.28
N ALA A 156 -66.19 -28.38 30.42
CA ALA A 156 -67.47 -29.07 30.25
C ALA A 156 -68.36 -28.76 31.46
N GLY A 157 -69.50 -28.13 31.22
CA GLY A 157 -70.49 -27.85 32.25
C GLY A 157 -70.97 -29.15 32.92
N THR A 158 -70.97 -29.17 34.25
CA THR A 158 -71.39 -30.33 35.05
C THR A 158 -72.88 -30.59 34.86
N VAL A 159 -73.25 -31.80 34.43
CA VAL A 159 -74.64 -32.25 34.48
C VAL A 159 -74.97 -32.65 35.92
N LEU A 160 -75.76 -31.83 36.61
CA LEU A 160 -76.35 -32.20 37.89
C LEU A 160 -77.60 -33.03 37.62
N ALA A 161 -77.77 -34.10 38.41
CA ALA A 161 -78.84 -35.08 38.25
C ALA A 161 -80.25 -34.44 38.27
N GLU A 162 -81.13 -35.01 37.44
CA GLU A 162 -82.57 -34.76 37.25
C GLU A 162 -83.22 -33.63 38.09
N GLY A 163 -83.38 -32.44 37.50
CA GLY A 163 -84.36 -31.46 37.99
C GLY A 163 -84.01 -29.97 37.86
N GLU A 164 -82.76 -29.58 37.60
CA GLU A 164 -82.35 -28.16 37.51
C GLU A 164 -81.69 -27.81 36.16
N PRO A 165 -81.85 -26.55 35.67
CA PRO A 165 -81.35 -26.16 34.35
C PRO A 165 -79.82 -26.16 34.31
N ALA A 166 -79.25 -26.78 33.28
CA ALA A 166 -77.80 -26.86 33.07
C ALA A 166 -77.18 -25.47 32.89
N VAL A 167 -76.07 -25.21 33.59
CA VAL A 167 -75.29 -23.97 33.47
C VAL A 167 -74.43 -24.05 32.19
N PRO A 168 -74.50 -23.07 31.27
CA PRO A 168 -73.67 -23.08 30.06
C PRO A 168 -72.19 -22.84 30.42
N GLY A 169 -71.32 -23.74 30.00
CA GLY A 169 -69.87 -23.62 30.21
C GLY A 169 -69.29 -22.40 29.47
N SER A 170 -68.42 -21.64 30.15
CA SER A 170 -67.70 -20.51 29.55
C SER A 170 -66.43 -20.96 28.86
N LYS A 171 -66.22 -20.56 27.61
CA LYS A 171 -64.94 -20.73 26.91
C LYS A 171 -64.02 -19.57 27.26
N LYS A 172 -62.80 -19.88 27.72
CA LYS A 172 -61.73 -18.91 27.92
C LYS A 172 -60.63 -19.18 26.91
N THR A 173 -60.50 -18.29 25.93
CA THR A 173 -59.39 -18.34 24.97
C THR A 173 -58.30 -17.40 25.46
N THR A 174 -57.08 -17.91 25.58
CA THR A 174 -55.89 -17.10 25.88
C THR A 174 -54.98 -17.14 24.66
N GLU A 175 -54.75 -15.98 24.05
CA GLU A 175 -53.85 -15.85 22.90
C GLU A 175 -52.55 -15.16 23.35
N ASN A 176 -51.41 -15.83 23.14
CA ASN A 176 -50.09 -15.24 23.29
C ASN A 176 -49.49 -15.02 21.91
N ILE A 177 -49.21 -13.75 21.56
CA ILE A 177 -48.61 -13.35 20.28
C ILE A 177 -47.17 -12.89 20.55
N SER A 178 -46.20 -13.60 19.98
CA SER A 178 -44.79 -13.21 20.00
C SER A 178 -44.32 -12.82 18.60
N THR A 179 -43.75 -11.63 18.46
CA THR A 179 -43.29 -11.10 17.17
C THR A 179 -41.81 -10.75 17.22
N GLU A 180 -41.04 -11.33 16.31
CA GLU A 180 -39.61 -11.06 16.13
C GLU A 180 -39.38 -10.14 14.91
N TYR A 181 -38.51 -9.15 15.07
CA TYR A 181 -38.19 -8.16 14.04
C TYR A 181 -36.69 -8.19 13.73
N GLU A 182 -36.35 -8.21 12.44
CA GLU A 182 -34.98 -7.97 11.98
C GLU A 182 -34.84 -6.51 11.52
N VAL A 183 -33.81 -5.82 11.99
CA VAL A 183 -33.50 -4.44 11.58
C VAL A 183 -32.50 -4.46 10.42
N GLY A 184 -32.79 -3.72 9.36
CA GLY A 184 -31.86 -3.59 8.24
C GLY A 184 -30.51 -3.01 8.70
N LYS A 185 -29.43 -3.75 8.42
CA LYS A 185 -28.04 -3.35 8.66
C LYS A 185 -27.42 -2.81 7.37
N SER A 186 -26.86 -1.60 7.42
CA SER A 186 -26.01 -1.07 6.35
C SER A 186 -24.57 -0.95 6.84
N VAL A 187 -23.64 -1.59 6.14
CA VAL A 187 -22.20 -1.55 6.44
C VAL A 187 -21.52 -0.66 5.40
N LYS A 188 -20.97 0.48 5.84
CA LYS A 188 -20.10 1.32 5.02
C LYS A 188 -18.66 1.11 5.47
N GLN A 189 -17.81 0.63 4.57
CA GLN A 189 -16.37 0.54 4.79
C GLN A 189 -15.68 1.68 4.03
N GLU A 190 -14.97 2.55 4.76
CA GLU A 190 -14.22 3.67 4.18
C GLU A 190 -12.75 3.51 4.55
N VAL A 191 -11.89 3.36 3.53
CA VAL A 191 -10.45 3.19 3.69
C VAL A 191 -9.75 4.44 3.17
N ILE A 192 -9.18 5.22 4.09
CA ILE A 192 -8.33 6.37 3.75
C ILE A 192 -6.93 5.85 3.47
N LEU A 193 -6.50 5.96 2.22
CA LEU A 193 -5.15 5.58 1.80
C LEU A 193 -4.11 6.60 2.31
N PRO A 194 -2.94 6.13 2.79
CA PRO A 194 -1.84 7.02 3.19
C PRO A 194 -1.24 7.71 1.96
N GLY A 195 -0.76 8.96 2.11
CA GLY A 195 -0.09 9.68 1.02
C GLY A 195 -0.63 11.08 0.73
N GLN A 196 -1.51 11.60 1.57
CA GLN A 196 -2.07 12.93 1.37
C GLN A 196 -1.04 14.02 1.70
N ILE A 197 -0.89 15.00 0.81
CA ILE A 197 0.00 16.15 1.04
C ILE A 197 -0.76 17.14 1.92
N THR A 198 -0.33 17.32 3.17
CA THR A 198 -0.92 18.25 4.12
C THR A 198 -0.51 19.70 3.83
N SER A 199 0.77 19.91 3.50
CA SER A 199 1.26 21.25 3.16
C SER A 199 2.44 21.21 2.20
N LEU A 200 2.56 22.28 1.43
CA LEU A 200 3.61 22.47 0.44
C LEU A 200 4.30 23.81 0.69
N LYS A 201 5.64 23.80 0.73
CA LYS A 201 6.48 25.00 0.76
C LYS A 201 7.32 25.04 -0.51
N VAL A 202 7.35 26.19 -1.17
CA VAL A 202 8.07 26.37 -2.43
C VAL A 202 8.94 27.62 -2.33
N ALA A 203 10.20 27.49 -2.71
CA ALA A 203 11.14 28.58 -2.88
C ALA A 203 11.71 28.51 -4.30
N ALA A 204 11.75 29.64 -5.00
CA ALA A 204 12.30 29.72 -6.35
C ALA A 204 13.27 30.90 -6.44
N PHE A 205 14.43 30.64 -7.04
CA PHE A 205 15.38 31.67 -7.44
C PHE A 205 15.35 31.78 -8.96
N VAL A 206 15.22 33.00 -9.47
CA VAL A 206 15.13 33.29 -10.89
C VAL A 206 16.13 34.38 -11.24
N ASP A 207 16.95 34.10 -12.25
CA ASP A 207 17.79 35.11 -12.88
C ASP A 207 16.99 35.79 -13.99
N LEU A 208 16.79 37.11 -13.90
CA LEU A 208 16.05 37.93 -14.86
C LEU A 208 16.96 38.71 -15.82
N THR A 209 18.27 38.49 -15.79
CA THR A 209 19.19 39.13 -16.74
C THR A 209 18.78 38.81 -18.18
N PRO A 210 18.69 39.77 -19.09
CA PRO A 210 18.32 39.46 -20.47
C PRO A 210 19.33 38.43 -21.02
N ALA A 211 18.83 37.35 -21.61
CA ALA A 211 19.68 36.37 -22.25
C ALA A 211 20.35 37.05 -23.45
N ASP A 212 21.60 37.51 -23.27
CA ASP A 212 22.39 38.05 -24.36
C ASP A 212 22.63 36.93 -25.37
N ALA A 213 22.00 37.06 -26.53
CA ALA A 213 22.09 36.10 -27.64
C ALA A 213 23.49 35.98 -28.27
N ASN A 214 24.52 36.61 -27.66
CA ASN A 214 25.82 36.82 -28.27
C ASN A 214 26.99 36.11 -27.57
N GLU A 215 26.78 35.40 -26.45
CA GLU A 215 27.86 34.64 -25.79
C GLU A 215 27.99 33.18 -26.29
N ALA A 216 27.03 32.68 -27.08
CA ALA A 216 27.05 31.30 -27.59
C ALA A 216 28.01 31.05 -28.78
N SER A 217 28.91 31.98 -29.11
CA SER A 217 29.81 31.88 -30.27
C SER A 217 31.31 32.13 -29.98
N ALA A 218 31.73 32.26 -28.72
CA ALA A 218 33.14 32.55 -28.41
C ALA A 218 34.03 31.30 -28.23
N GLY A 219 33.68 30.18 -28.87
CA GLY A 219 34.38 28.92 -28.66
C GLY A 219 34.18 27.88 -29.75
N THR A 220 34.35 28.24 -31.02
CA THR A 220 34.59 27.24 -32.06
C THR A 220 35.60 27.77 -33.07
N GLU A 221 36.69 27.02 -33.15
CA GLU A 221 37.86 27.12 -34.00
C GLU A 221 37.76 28.03 -35.23
N ALA A 222 38.59 29.07 -35.25
CA ALA A 222 39.07 29.65 -36.49
C ALA A 222 39.98 28.61 -37.18
N ALA A 223 39.36 27.76 -38.00
CA ALA A 223 40.07 26.88 -38.92
C ALA A 223 41.03 27.72 -39.79
N LYS A 224 42.30 27.39 -39.67
CA LYS A 224 43.45 27.90 -40.42
C LYS A 224 43.16 27.85 -41.92
N ILE A 225 42.86 29.01 -42.52
CA ILE A 225 42.81 29.18 -43.97
C ILE A 225 44.18 28.85 -44.58
N MET A 226 44.20 27.77 -45.35
CA MET A 226 45.30 27.35 -46.20
C MET A 226 45.36 28.31 -47.39
N GLN A 227 46.41 29.13 -47.45
CA GLN A 227 46.68 30.06 -48.55
C GLN A 227 47.22 29.29 -49.76
N VAL A 228 46.61 29.49 -50.92
CA VAL A 228 47.12 29.05 -52.23
C VAL A 228 47.45 30.31 -53.03
N ALA A 229 48.66 30.29 -53.62
CA ALA A 229 49.20 31.20 -54.64
C ALA A 229 49.76 32.55 -54.17
N ASP A 230 51.06 32.56 -53.87
CA ASP A 230 52.00 33.41 -54.63
C ASP A 230 53.35 32.67 -54.76
N VAL A 231 53.72 32.37 -56.02
CA VAL A 231 55.01 31.88 -56.60
C VAL A 231 55.71 30.65 -55.99
#